data_AF-A0A1Y5RQ71-F1
#
_entry.id   AF-A0A1Y5RQ71-F1
#
_cell.length_a   1.000
_cell.length_b   1.000
_cell.length_c   1.000
_cell.angle_alpha   90.00
_cell.angle_beta   90.00
_cell.angle_gamma   90.00
#
_symmetry.space_group_name_H-M   'P 1'
#
loop_
_entity.id
_entity.type
_entity.pdbx_description
1 polymer ?
#
loop_
_entity_poly.entity_id
_entity_poly.type
_entity_poly.pdbx_seq_one_letter_code
_entity_poly.pdbx_strand_id
1 'polypeptide(L)'
;MSSNGTQNSLNTWGSAIRLSDLSASRSHNFILVPDAEQLKALRDTLGLQGLKKMRFEGTLIPASKRDWQLEAKIGATAVQSCVVTLEPVTSRVDAPVTRLYSAAYKDPALATAENEDDIETPEDDNVEPIPVALKLSDVAMEALVLALPDYPRAPDAALQETQFSKPGTDAMTDAETKPFASLKSLRDKLEKDD
;
A
#
# COMPACT_ATOMS: atom_id res chain seq x y z
N MET A 1 -24.66 20.73 -21.66
CA MET A 1 -23.47 21.56 -21.33
C MET A 1 -22.58 20.98 -20.22
N SER A 2 -22.94 19.84 -19.59
CA SER A 2 -22.22 19.30 -18.41
C SER A 2 -21.04 18.35 -18.68
N SER A 3 -20.84 17.87 -19.92
CA SER A 3 -19.84 16.81 -20.18
C SER A 3 -18.38 17.25 -20.04
N ASN A 4 -18.06 18.53 -20.28
CA ASN A 4 -16.69 19.03 -20.15
C ASN A 4 -16.27 19.27 -18.70
N GLY A 5 -17.22 19.68 -17.84
CA GLY A 5 -16.94 19.91 -16.42
C GLY A 5 -16.54 18.63 -15.70
N THR A 6 -17.30 17.55 -15.90
CA THR A 6 -17.01 16.26 -15.27
C THR A 6 -15.73 15.61 -15.80
N GLN A 7 -15.41 15.79 -17.09
CA GLN A 7 -14.12 15.37 -17.65
C GLN A 7 -12.95 16.15 -17.07
N ASN A 8 -13.12 17.45 -16.80
CA ASN A 8 -12.08 18.23 -16.13
C ASN A 8 -11.87 17.75 -14.68
N SER A 9 -12.95 17.46 -13.96
CA SER A 9 -12.89 16.91 -12.60
C SER A 9 -12.17 15.56 -12.52
N LEU A 10 -12.34 14.67 -13.52
CA LEU A 10 -11.63 13.39 -13.59
C LEU A 10 -10.10 13.55 -13.69
N ASN A 11 -9.63 14.66 -14.28
CA ASN A 11 -8.21 14.95 -14.47
C ASN A 11 -7.64 15.93 -13.44
N THR A 12 -8.41 16.28 -12.42
CA THR A 12 -8.01 17.25 -11.38
C THR A 12 -7.73 16.54 -10.06
N TRP A 13 -6.52 16.69 -9.54
CA TRP A 13 -6.12 16.13 -8.25
C TRP A 13 -7.02 16.63 -7.11
N GLY A 14 -7.51 15.73 -6.26
CA GLY A 14 -8.39 16.06 -5.13
C GLY A 14 -9.84 16.38 -5.50
N SER A 15 -10.18 16.43 -6.80
CA SER A 15 -11.56 16.68 -7.23
C SER A 15 -12.46 15.49 -6.93
N ALA A 16 -13.61 15.78 -6.33
CA ALA A 16 -14.64 14.80 -6.06
C ALA A 16 -15.60 14.69 -7.25
N ILE A 17 -15.98 13.47 -7.62
CA ILE A 17 -16.98 13.18 -8.66
C ILE A 17 -18.04 12.24 -8.11
N ARG A 18 -19.28 12.35 -8.61
CA ARG A 18 -20.30 11.32 -8.37
C ARG A 18 -20.35 10.43 -9.61
N LEU A 19 -20.28 9.12 -9.40
CA LEU A 19 -20.38 8.17 -10.52
C LEU A 19 -21.73 8.26 -11.24
N SER A 20 -22.80 8.66 -10.54
CA SER A 20 -24.12 8.91 -11.14
C SER A 20 -24.17 10.13 -12.08
N ASP A 21 -23.20 11.04 -11.98
CA ASP A 21 -23.12 12.23 -12.84
C ASP A 21 -22.36 11.94 -14.14
N LEU A 22 -21.73 10.76 -14.24
CA LEU A 22 -21.07 10.27 -15.44
C LEU A 22 -22.07 9.65 -16.44
N SER A 23 -21.71 9.69 -17.71
CA SER A 23 -22.55 9.16 -18.78
C SER A 23 -22.36 7.65 -18.88
N ALA A 24 -23.32 6.86 -18.40
CA ALA A 24 -23.27 5.39 -18.46
C ALA A 24 -23.28 4.78 -19.89
N SER A 25 -23.35 5.61 -20.94
CA SER A 25 -23.30 5.17 -22.34
C SER A 25 -21.88 5.06 -22.92
N ARG A 26 -20.85 5.47 -22.19
CA ARG A 26 -19.46 5.47 -22.68
C ARG A 26 -18.47 5.39 -21.53
N SER A 27 -17.25 4.94 -21.85
CA SER A 27 -16.13 4.98 -20.92
C SER A 27 -15.55 6.39 -20.78
N HIS A 28 -14.91 6.63 -19.64
CA HIS A 28 -14.32 7.91 -19.27
C HIS A 28 -12.85 7.74 -18.91
N ASN A 29 -11.97 8.21 -19.77
CA ASN A 29 -10.53 8.16 -19.54
C ASN A 29 -10.09 9.29 -18.62
N PHE A 30 -9.02 9.06 -17.85
CA PHE A 30 -8.41 10.08 -17.03
C PHE A 30 -6.89 9.90 -16.96
N ILE A 31 -6.20 11.01 -16.70
CA ILE A 31 -4.79 11.05 -16.36
C ILE A 31 -4.63 12.05 -15.21
N LEU A 32 -4.11 11.57 -14.09
CA LEU A 32 -3.79 12.34 -12.91
C LEU A 32 -2.29 12.36 -12.70
N VAL A 33 -1.73 13.57 -12.75
CA VAL A 33 -0.33 13.85 -12.46
C VAL A 33 -0.31 14.93 -11.38
N PRO A 34 0.08 14.60 -10.14
CA PRO A 34 0.17 15.60 -9.08
C PRO A 34 1.28 16.61 -9.39
N ASP A 35 1.02 17.87 -9.06
CA ASP A 35 2.02 18.94 -9.13
C ASP A 35 3.05 18.85 -7.98
N ALA A 36 3.98 19.80 -7.93
CA ALA A 36 5.04 19.80 -6.93
C ALA A 36 4.53 19.95 -5.48
N GLU A 37 3.47 20.70 -5.26
CA GLU A 37 2.88 20.89 -3.92
C GLU A 37 2.13 19.62 -3.49
N GLN A 38 1.39 19.01 -4.41
CA GLN A 38 0.67 17.75 -4.19
C GLN A 38 1.64 16.57 -3.98
N LEU A 39 2.73 16.48 -4.74
CA LEU A 39 3.79 15.50 -4.53
C LEU A 39 4.45 15.65 -3.16
N LYS A 40 4.67 16.90 -2.72
CA LYS A 40 5.18 17.19 -1.38
C LYS A 40 4.19 16.73 -0.30
N ALA A 41 2.91 17.06 -0.45
CA ALA A 41 1.86 16.64 0.48
C ALA A 41 1.79 15.11 0.57
N LEU A 42 1.77 14.40 -0.56
CA LEU A 42 1.79 12.94 -0.61
C LEU A 42 3.01 12.36 0.11
N ARG A 43 4.20 12.90 -0.18
CA ARG A 43 5.43 12.46 0.48
C ARG A 43 5.32 12.59 2.00
N ASP A 44 4.83 13.73 2.48
CA ASP A 44 4.72 14.03 3.90
C ASP A 44 3.64 13.14 4.56
N THR A 45 2.49 12.92 3.91
CA THR A 45 1.43 12.01 4.38
C THR A 45 1.89 10.55 4.44
N LEU A 46 2.66 10.11 3.44
CA LEU A 46 3.11 8.72 3.33
C LEU A 46 4.44 8.45 4.05
N GLY A 47 5.05 9.45 4.68
CA GLY A 47 6.34 9.31 5.37
C GLY A 47 7.50 8.94 4.44
N LEU A 48 7.42 9.32 3.17
CA LEU A 48 8.46 9.03 2.18
C LEU A 48 9.62 10.03 2.31
N GLN A 49 10.86 9.59 2.08
CA GLN A 49 11.99 10.52 1.94
C GLN A 49 11.88 11.33 0.64
N GLY A 50 11.29 10.74 -0.40
CA GLY A 50 11.08 11.41 -1.68
C GLY A 50 10.02 10.75 -2.55
N LEU A 51 9.32 11.57 -3.33
CA LEU A 51 8.41 11.13 -4.39
C LEU A 51 8.67 11.99 -5.61
N LYS A 52 9.48 11.49 -6.55
CA LYS A 52 10.00 12.30 -7.68
C LYS A 52 8.95 12.55 -8.75
N LYS A 53 8.16 11.52 -9.03
CA LYS A 53 7.09 11.53 -10.03
C LYS A 53 6.05 10.49 -9.64
N MET A 54 4.81 10.80 -9.95
CA MET A 54 3.67 9.91 -9.84
C MET A 54 2.75 10.18 -11.03
N ARG A 55 2.16 9.11 -11.56
CA ARG A 55 1.15 9.18 -12.62
C ARG A 55 0.14 8.08 -12.38
N PHE A 56 -1.13 8.45 -12.36
CA PHE A 56 -2.24 7.53 -12.28
C PHE A 56 -3.12 7.75 -13.50
N GLU A 57 -3.28 6.74 -14.33
CA GLU A 57 -4.07 6.84 -15.56
C GLU A 57 -4.96 5.61 -15.71
N GLY A 58 -6.10 5.80 -16.36
CA GLY A 58 -7.02 4.70 -16.54
C GLY A 58 -8.35 5.13 -17.14
N THR A 59 -9.31 4.24 -16.98
CA THR A 59 -10.64 4.37 -17.54
C THR A 59 -11.69 3.95 -16.53
N LEU A 60 -12.74 4.76 -16.38
CA LEU A 60 -13.99 4.36 -15.74
C LEU A 60 -14.95 3.85 -16.82
N ILE A 61 -15.37 2.59 -16.69
CA ILE A 61 -16.17 1.85 -17.67
C ILE A 61 -17.53 1.55 -17.03
N PRO A 62 -18.66 1.91 -17.67
CA PRO A 62 -19.97 1.49 -17.20
C PRO A 62 -20.07 -0.04 -17.24
N ALA A 63 -20.34 -0.68 -16.09
CA ALA A 63 -20.50 -2.14 -15.99
C ALA A 63 -21.99 -2.55 -16.01
N SER A 64 -22.86 -1.73 -15.42
CA SER A 64 -24.31 -1.92 -15.44
C SER A 64 -25.04 -0.56 -15.43
N LYS A 65 -26.35 -0.54 -15.12
CA LYS A 65 -27.11 0.72 -14.95
C LYS A 65 -26.55 1.60 -13.84
N ARG A 66 -25.96 1.01 -12.80
CA ARG A 66 -25.42 1.74 -11.64
C ARG A 66 -23.97 1.40 -11.34
N ASP A 67 -23.46 0.28 -11.84
CA ASP A 67 -22.13 -0.20 -11.48
C ASP A 67 -21.06 0.33 -12.44
N TRP A 68 -19.85 0.51 -11.92
CA TRP A 68 -18.72 1.07 -12.64
C TRP A 68 -17.46 0.26 -12.39
N GLN A 69 -16.76 -0.10 -13.45
CA GLN A 69 -15.44 -0.70 -13.40
C GLN A 69 -14.38 0.39 -13.56
N LEU A 70 -13.41 0.44 -12.65
CA LEU A 70 -12.17 1.20 -12.79
C LEU A 70 -11.08 0.25 -13.27
N GLU A 71 -10.47 0.57 -14.41
CA GLU A 71 -9.25 -0.09 -14.89
C GLU A 71 -8.17 0.96 -15.07
N ALA A 72 -7.11 0.88 -14.28
CA ALA A 72 -6.09 1.89 -14.22
C ALA A 72 -4.69 1.31 -13.96
N LYS A 73 -3.71 2.18 -14.05
CA LYS A 73 -2.30 1.88 -13.78
C LYS A 73 -1.69 3.03 -13.00
N ILE A 74 -0.94 2.68 -11.96
CA ILE A 74 -0.11 3.62 -11.22
C ILE A 74 1.37 3.42 -11.55
N GLY A 75 2.05 4.53 -11.80
CA GLY A 75 3.50 4.58 -11.94
C GLY A 75 4.09 5.63 -11.02
N ALA A 76 5.08 5.26 -10.21
CA ALA A 76 5.76 6.20 -9.32
C ALA A 76 7.24 5.86 -9.12
N THR A 77 8.00 6.84 -8.65
CA THR A 77 9.36 6.61 -8.16
C THR A 77 9.48 7.23 -6.78
N ALA A 78 9.53 6.37 -5.78
CA ALA A 78 9.58 6.73 -4.37
C ALA A 78 10.96 6.44 -3.77
N VAL A 79 11.29 7.17 -2.72
CA VAL A 79 12.47 6.96 -1.89
C VAL A 79 11.99 6.75 -0.46
N GLN A 80 12.35 5.61 0.13
CA GLN A 80 12.05 5.26 1.52
C GLN A 80 13.36 5.07 2.28
N SER A 81 13.35 5.26 3.59
CA SER A 81 14.47 4.90 4.45
C SER A 81 14.60 3.38 4.50
N CYS A 82 15.82 2.84 4.35
CA CYS A 82 16.07 1.43 4.62
C CYS A 82 15.67 1.08 6.06
N VAL A 83 14.90 0.01 6.25
CA VAL A 83 14.45 -0.41 7.59
C VAL A 83 15.59 -0.80 8.54
N VAL A 84 16.79 -1.07 8.01
CA VAL A 84 17.98 -1.48 8.76
C VAL A 84 18.96 -0.32 8.95
N THR A 85 19.41 0.30 7.85
CA THR A 85 20.50 1.28 7.86
C THR A 85 20.01 2.73 7.84
N LEU A 86 18.72 2.95 7.60
CA LEU A 86 18.09 4.25 7.34
C LEU A 86 18.58 4.97 6.07
N GLU A 87 19.46 4.34 5.29
CA GLU A 87 19.93 4.87 4.01
C GLU A 87 18.79 4.94 2.98
N PRO A 88 18.82 5.90 2.06
CA PRO A 88 17.78 6.06 1.05
C PRO A 88 17.73 4.87 0.09
N VAL A 89 16.56 4.23 -0.01
CA VAL A 89 16.25 3.16 -0.98
C VAL A 89 15.27 3.71 -2.00
N THR A 90 15.65 3.67 -3.28
CA THR A 90 14.78 4.10 -4.38
C THR A 90 14.05 2.90 -4.98
N SER A 91 12.72 3.01 -5.08
CA SER A 91 11.87 1.97 -5.67
C SER A 91 11.03 2.54 -6.81
N ARG A 92 10.90 1.75 -7.87
CA ARG A 92 9.98 2.04 -8.97
C ARG A 92 8.71 1.24 -8.77
N VAL A 93 7.59 1.95 -8.71
CA VAL A 93 6.25 1.36 -8.68
C VAL A 93 5.69 1.41 -10.10
N ASP A 94 5.17 0.27 -10.54
CA ASP A 94 4.42 0.08 -11.78
C ASP A 94 3.41 -1.04 -11.50
N ALA A 95 2.16 -0.66 -11.21
CA ALA A 95 1.14 -1.59 -10.73
C ALA A 95 -0.21 -1.34 -11.40
N PRO A 96 -0.96 -2.39 -11.75
CA PRO A 96 -2.35 -2.26 -12.17
C PRO A 96 -3.24 -1.90 -10.96
N VAL A 97 -4.35 -1.22 -11.23
CA VAL A 97 -5.37 -0.89 -10.24
C VAL A 97 -6.73 -1.21 -10.86
N THR A 98 -7.48 -2.10 -10.23
CA THR A 98 -8.82 -2.52 -10.67
C THR A 98 -9.79 -2.42 -9.52
N ARG A 99 -10.98 -1.86 -9.76
CA ARG A 99 -12.09 -1.83 -8.80
C ARG A 99 -13.42 -2.00 -9.51
N LEU A 100 -14.35 -2.70 -8.88
CA LEU A 100 -15.76 -2.77 -9.31
C LEU A 100 -16.62 -2.06 -8.27
N TYR A 101 -17.09 -0.86 -8.59
CA TYR A 101 -18.05 -0.13 -7.77
C TYR A 101 -19.45 -0.67 -8.03
N SER A 102 -19.99 -1.45 -7.08
CA SER A 102 -21.25 -2.16 -7.22
C SER A 102 -22.35 -1.56 -6.33
N ALA A 103 -23.52 -1.32 -6.93
CA ALA A 103 -24.71 -0.91 -6.20
C ALA A 103 -25.36 -2.06 -5.42
N ALA A 104 -24.93 -3.30 -5.67
CA ALA A 104 -25.36 -4.50 -4.97
C ALA A 104 -24.38 -4.92 -3.86
N TYR A 105 -23.30 -4.17 -3.65
CA TYR A 105 -22.34 -4.44 -2.58
C TYR A 105 -23.04 -4.44 -1.22
N LYS A 106 -22.82 -5.50 -0.45
CA LYS A 106 -23.23 -5.64 0.95
C LYS A 106 -21.97 -5.65 1.80
N ASP A 107 -21.84 -4.70 2.70
CA ASP A 107 -20.66 -4.58 3.56
C ASP A 107 -20.67 -5.71 4.62
N PRO A 108 -19.70 -6.65 4.59
CA PRO A 108 -19.60 -7.72 5.58
C PRO A 108 -19.43 -7.19 7.00
N ALA A 109 -18.85 -5.99 7.19
CA ALA A 109 -18.69 -5.38 8.51
C ALA A 109 -20.03 -4.92 9.13
N LEU A 110 -21.09 -4.84 8.32
CA LEU A 110 -22.45 -4.53 8.78
C LEU A 110 -23.30 -5.79 8.98
N ALA A 111 -22.71 -6.98 8.86
CA ALA A 111 -23.41 -8.23 9.15
C ALA A 111 -23.79 -8.32 10.63
N THR A 112 -25.01 -8.79 10.86
CA THR A 112 -25.58 -9.09 12.18
C THR A 112 -25.93 -10.57 12.21
N ALA A 113 -26.11 -11.13 13.41
CA ALA A 113 -26.50 -12.53 13.56
C ALA A 113 -27.82 -12.91 12.85
N GLU A 114 -28.65 -11.92 12.49
CA GLU A 114 -29.94 -12.15 11.81
C GLU A 114 -29.83 -12.17 10.27
N ASN A 115 -28.74 -11.65 9.69
CA ASN A 115 -28.57 -11.49 8.25
C ASN A 115 -27.17 -11.89 7.75
N GLU A 116 -26.39 -12.56 8.58
CA GLU A 116 -25.05 -13.07 8.22
C GLU A 116 -25.12 -14.00 7.01
N ASP A 117 -26.11 -14.89 6.96
CA ASP A 117 -26.35 -15.81 5.83
C ASP A 117 -26.73 -15.09 4.52
N ASP A 118 -27.21 -13.84 4.61
CA ASP A 118 -27.58 -13.02 3.45
C ASP A 118 -26.43 -12.14 2.93
N ILE A 119 -25.34 -12.02 3.69
CA ILE A 119 -24.18 -11.18 3.36
C ILE A 119 -23.02 -12.09 3.00
N GLU A 120 -22.95 -12.45 1.73
CA GLU A 120 -21.81 -13.18 1.19
C GLU A 120 -20.59 -12.25 1.14
N THR A 121 -19.45 -12.75 1.61
CA THR A 121 -18.16 -12.09 1.37
C THR A 121 -17.84 -12.22 -0.12
N PRO A 122 -17.60 -11.10 -0.84
CA PRO A 122 -17.24 -11.17 -2.26
C PRO A 122 -16.04 -12.09 -2.48
N GLU A 123 -16.07 -12.92 -3.53
CA GLU A 123 -14.91 -13.72 -3.94
C GLU A 123 -13.77 -12.85 -4.51
N ASP A 124 -14.10 -11.64 -4.98
CA ASP A 124 -13.16 -10.66 -5.52
C ASP A 124 -13.03 -9.46 -4.57
N ASP A 125 -11.83 -9.29 -4.01
CA ASP A 125 -11.48 -8.20 -3.09
C ASP A 125 -11.50 -6.80 -3.74
N ASN A 126 -11.68 -6.72 -5.06
CA ASN A 126 -11.77 -5.46 -5.79
C ASN A 126 -13.19 -4.90 -5.88
N VAL A 127 -14.21 -5.61 -5.38
CA VAL A 127 -15.59 -5.11 -5.36
C VAL A 127 -15.77 -4.15 -4.19
N GLU A 128 -16.21 -2.94 -4.49
CA GLU A 128 -16.42 -1.87 -3.52
C GLU A 128 -17.85 -1.31 -3.61
N PRO A 129 -18.39 -0.71 -2.53
CA PRO A 129 -19.63 0.03 -2.61
C PRO A 129 -19.46 1.27 -3.49
N ILE A 130 -20.53 1.71 -4.15
CA ILE A 130 -20.51 2.99 -4.86
C ILE A 130 -20.37 4.13 -3.83
N PRO A 131 -19.27 4.91 -3.87
CA PRO A 131 -19.08 6.01 -2.93
C PRO A 131 -20.03 7.17 -3.24
N VAL A 132 -20.42 7.92 -2.21
CA VAL A 132 -21.18 9.18 -2.36
C VAL A 132 -20.42 10.18 -3.24
N ALA A 133 -19.09 10.21 -3.10
CA ALA A 133 -18.20 10.95 -3.96
C ALA A 133 -16.87 10.21 -4.09
N LEU A 134 -16.47 9.93 -5.32
CA LEU A 134 -15.20 9.31 -5.65
C LEU A 134 -14.13 10.39 -5.84
N LYS A 135 -12.96 10.21 -5.25
CA LYS A 135 -11.76 10.98 -5.55
C LYS A 135 -10.72 10.03 -6.10
N LEU A 136 -10.42 10.16 -7.38
CA LEU A 136 -9.40 9.32 -8.03
C LEU A 136 -7.99 9.56 -7.46
N SER A 137 -7.73 10.72 -6.85
CA SER A 137 -6.49 10.98 -6.09
C SER A 137 -6.35 10.09 -4.86
N ASP A 138 -7.47 9.77 -4.20
CA ASP A 138 -7.46 8.97 -2.97
C ASP A 138 -7.22 7.49 -3.36
N VAL A 139 -7.85 7.02 -4.44
CA VAL A 139 -7.55 5.71 -5.04
C VAL A 139 -6.09 5.62 -5.48
N ALA A 140 -5.55 6.67 -6.09
CA ALA A 140 -4.15 6.73 -6.50
C ALA A 140 -3.20 6.66 -5.30
N MET A 141 -3.53 7.34 -4.20
CA MET A 141 -2.74 7.33 -2.96
C MET A 141 -2.77 5.94 -2.32
N GLU A 142 -3.94 5.33 -2.19
CA GLU A 142 -4.08 3.97 -1.66
C GLU A 142 -3.29 2.96 -2.50
N ALA A 143 -3.47 2.99 -3.83
CA ALA A 143 -2.74 2.12 -4.75
C ALA A 143 -1.22 2.31 -4.66
N LEU A 144 -0.76 3.54 -4.43
CA LEU A 144 0.65 3.80 -4.19
C LEU A 144 1.12 3.13 -2.90
N VAL A 145 0.38 3.29 -1.81
CA VAL A 145 0.73 2.68 -0.52
C VAL A 145 0.79 1.17 -0.61
N LEU A 146 -0.20 0.54 -1.24
CA LEU A 146 -0.24 -0.92 -1.43
C LEU A 146 0.90 -1.45 -2.30
N ALA A 147 1.40 -0.65 -3.24
CA ALA A 147 2.45 -1.06 -4.16
C ALA A 147 3.87 -0.69 -3.69
N LEU A 148 4.01 0.12 -2.64
CA LEU A 148 5.31 0.44 -2.06
C LEU A 148 5.86 -0.78 -1.31
N PRO A 149 7.19 -1.00 -1.31
CA PRO A 149 7.78 -2.02 -0.47
C PRO A 149 7.51 -1.75 1.02
N ASP A 150 6.96 -2.75 1.72
CA ASP A 150 6.72 -2.68 3.17
C ASP A 150 8.02 -2.57 3.97
N TYR A 151 9.08 -3.25 3.49
CA TYR A 151 10.38 -3.36 4.15
C TYR A 151 11.51 -3.01 3.19
N PRO A 152 11.66 -1.73 2.79
CA PRO A 152 12.72 -1.31 1.89
C PRO A 152 14.10 -1.60 2.52
N ARG A 153 14.97 -2.28 1.76
CA ARG A 153 16.32 -2.66 2.19
C ARG A 153 17.36 -2.27 1.15
N ALA A 154 18.45 -1.66 1.58
CA ALA A 154 19.63 -1.53 0.75
C ALA A 154 20.23 -2.95 0.50
N PRO A 155 20.89 -3.20 -0.65
CA PRO A 155 21.42 -4.51 -0.99
C PRO A 155 22.32 -5.15 0.08
N ASP A 156 23.11 -4.32 0.77
CA ASP A 156 24.07 -4.76 1.80
C ASP A 156 23.58 -4.45 3.23
N ALA A 157 22.28 -4.23 3.41
CA ALA A 157 21.68 -3.91 4.69
C ALA A 157 21.75 -5.09 5.67
N ALA A 158 22.75 -5.06 6.57
CA ALA A 158 22.90 -5.99 7.67
C ALA A 158 22.81 -5.25 9.02
N LEU A 159 22.15 -5.87 10.00
CA LEU A 159 22.22 -5.41 11.38
C LEU A 159 23.62 -5.72 11.91
N GLN A 160 24.39 -4.69 12.25
CA GLN A 160 25.65 -4.90 12.95
C GLN A 160 25.34 -5.31 14.40
N GLU A 161 25.81 -6.49 14.81
CA GLU A 161 25.78 -6.90 16.21
C GLU A 161 26.76 -6.02 17.01
N THR A 162 26.26 -4.94 17.60
CA THR A 162 27.05 -4.13 18.54
C THR A 162 26.99 -4.78 19.92
N GLN A 163 28.03 -5.53 20.27
CA GLN A 163 28.19 -6.07 21.61
C GLN A 163 28.88 -5.01 22.49
N PHE A 164 28.18 -4.50 23.50
CA PHE A 164 28.71 -3.53 24.44
C PHE A 164 29.09 -4.20 25.75
N SER A 165 30.33 -3.97 26.22
CA SER A 165 30.81 -4.41 27.52
C SER A 165 31.51 -3.29 28.27
N LYS A 166 31.69 -3.48 29.59
CA LYS A 166 32.54 -2.59 30.39
C LYS A 166 34.01 -2.82 30.01
N PRO A 167 34.88 -1.80 30.14
CA PRO A 167 36.31 -1.95 29.91
C PRO A 167 36.88 -3.12 30.75
N GLY A 168 37.50 -4.10 30.08
CA GLY A 168 38.06 -5.30 30.72
C GLY A 168 37.11 -6.48 30.89
N THR A 169 35.94 -6.47 30.25
CA THR A 169 35.01 -7.61 30.22
C THR A 169 34.69 -7.97 28.77
N ASP A 170 34.72 -9.25 28.43
CA ASP A 170 34.26 -9.71 27.13
C ASP A 170 32.77 -9.42 26.97
N ALA A 171 32.39 -8.96 25.78
CA ALA A 171 31.00 -8.66 25.49
C ALA A 171 30.19 -9.94 25.32
N MET A 172 29.04 -9.97 25.97
CA MET A 172 28.17 -11.14 25.98
C MET A 172 27.64 -11.36 24.57
N THR A 173 27.90 -12.54 24.02
CA THR A 173 27.50 -12.93 22.66
C THR A 173 26.08 -13.48 22.67
N ASP A 174 25.37 -13.40 21.53
CA ASP A 174 24.03 -13.97 21.41
C ASP A 174 24.00 -15.51 21.57
N ALA A 175 25.15 -16.16 21.43
CA ALA A 175 25.29 -17.58 21.74
C ALA A 175 25.19 -17.86 23.24
N GLU A 176 25.59 -16.91 24.09
CA GLU A 176 25.61 -17.04 25.55
C GLU A 176 24.26 -16.71 26.20
N THR A 177 23.36 -16.01 25.50
CA THR A 177 21.98 -15.71 25.94
C THR A 177 20.96 -16.79 25.60
N LYS A 178 21.31 -17.76 24.74
CA LYS A 178 20.38 -18.82 24.31
C LYS A 178 20.03 -19.76 25.49
N PRO A 179 18.79 -20.27 25.57
CA PRO A 179 18.31 -21.09 26.69
C PRO A 179 19.08 -22.41 26.89
N PHE A 180 19.97 -22.76 25.96
CA PHE A 180 20.79 -23.97 25.97
C PHE A 180 22.30 -23.70 25.94
N ALA A 181 22.75 -22.46 26.18
CA ALA A 181 24.17 -22.11 26.20
C ALA A 181 24.99 -22.96 27.20
N SER A 182 24.36 -23.40 28.29
CA SER A 182 24.94 -24.27 29.32
C SER A 182 25.11 -25.74 28.90
N LEU A 183 24.52 -26.19 27.79
CA LEU A 183 24.61 -27.59 27.33
C LEU A 183 26.00 -27.95 26.79
N LYS A 184 26.78 -26.96 26.33
CA LYS A 184 28.18 -27.18 25.93
C LYS A 184 29.01 -27.73 27.09
N SER A 185 28.83 -27.14 28.28
CA SER A 185 29.49 -27.60 29.51
C SER A 185 29.00 -28.97 29.98
N LEU A 186 27.79 -29.38 29.58
CA LEU A 186 27.26 -30.71 29.86
C LEU A 186 27.90 -31.77 28.94
N ARG A 187 28.03 -31.47 27.63
CA ARG A 187 28.72 -32.34 26.67
C ARG A 187 30.18 -32.57 27.05
N ASP A 188 30.91 -31.51 27.37
CA ASP A 188 32.35 -31.58 27.69
C ASP A 188 32.63 -32.35 29.00
N LYS A 189 31.62 -32.51 29.88
CA LYS A 189 31.69 -33.40 31.06
C LYS A 189 31.48 -34.87 30.68
N LEU A 190 30.55 -35.16 29.78
CA LEU A 190 30.26 -36.52 29.32
C LEU A 190 31.42 -37.14 28.53
N GLU A 191 32.15 -36.34 27.74
CA GLU A 191 33.34 -36.81 27.01
C GLU A 191 34.58 -37.03 27.91
N LYS A 192 34.56 -36.59 29.16
CA LYS A 192 35.65 -36.78 30.13
C LYS A 192 35.47 -37.97 31.08
N ASP A 193 34.28 -38.58 31.07
CA ASP A 193 33.95 -39.77 31.86
C ASP A 193 34.07 -41.08 31.04
N ASP A 194 34.64 -41.02 29.83
CA ASP A 194 35.16 -42.15 29.02
C ASP A 194 36.71 -42.14 29.02
#